data_AF-A0A1H2LCL2-F1
#
_entry.id   AF-A0A1H2LCL2-F1
#
_cell.length_a   1.000
_cell.length_b   1.000
_cell.length_c   1.000
_cell.angle_alpha   90.00
_cell.angle_beta   90.00
_cell.angle_gamma   90.00
#
_symmetry.space_group_name_H-M   'P 1'
#
loop_
_entity.id
_entity.type
_entity.pdbx_description
1 polymer ?
#
loop_
_entity_poly.entity_id
_entity_poly.type
_entity_poly.pdbx_seq_one_letter_code
_entity_poly.pdbx_strand_id
1 'polypeptide(L)' 'MYGALWRIIPGPKWVKALVMLALFAGVVFVLVQYVYPWVYYNSNWFDTTVE' A
#
# COMPACT_ATOMS: atom_id res chain seq x y z
N MET A 1 24.67 8.93 -1.64
CA MET A 1 24.01 7.68 -1.22
C MET A 1 22.48 7.65 -1.41
N TYR A 2 21.82 8.68 -1.98
CA TYR A 2 20.44 8.59 -2.53
C TYR A 2 20.38 8.70 -4.06
N GLY A 3 21.54 8.87 -4.71
CA GLY A 3 21.63 9.18 -6.15
C GLY A 3 21.28 8.03 -7.08
N ALA A 4 21.43 6.77 -6.67
CA ALA A 4 21.13 5.62 -7.52
C ALA A 4 19.61 5.45 -7.73
N LEU A 5 18.81 5.59 -6.67
CA LEU A 5 17.35 5.52 -6.72
C LEU A 5 16.75 6.68 -7.53
N TRP A 6 17.35 7.87 -7.42
CA TRP A 6 16.97 9.06 -8.19
C TRP A 6 17.41 9.02 -9.66
N ARG A 7 18.29 8.09 -10.05
CA ARG A 7 18.74 7.92 -11.44
C ARG A 7 17.92 6.91 -12.23
N ILE A 8 17.33 5.92 -11.55
CA ILE A 8 16.53 4.85 -12.18
C ILE A 8 15.15 5.36 -12.62
N ILE A 9 14.60 6.36 -11.93
CA ILE A 9 13.28 6.90 -12.27
C ILE A 9 13.48 8.10 -13.21
N PRO A 10 13.19 7.96 -14.53
CA PRO A 10 13.25 9.08 -15.45
C PRO A 10 12.14 10.08 -15.10
N GLY A 11 12.52 11.29 -14.72
CA GLY A 11 11.55 12.35 -14.48
C GLY A 11 11.97 13.39 -13.43
N PRO A 12 11.35 14.58 -13.49
CA PRO A 12 11.53 15.66 -12.52
C PRO A 12 11.10 15.23 -11.10
N LYS A 13 11.59 15.95 -10.09
CA LYS A 13 11.43 15.59 -8.66
C LYS A 13 9.97 15.29 -8.25
N TRP A 14 9.00 15.97 -8.87
CA TRP A 14 7.58 15.80 -8.60
C TRP A 14 7.01 14.47 -9.14
N VAL A 15 7.49 13.97 -10.29
CA VAL A 15 7.06 12.68 -10.86
C VAL A 15 7.48 11.54 -9.94
N LYS A 16 8.69 11.61 -9.38
CA LYS A 16 9.18 10.63 -8.40
C LYS A 16 8.32 10.60 -7.14
N ALA A 17 7.95 11.77 -6.62
CA ALA A 17 7.04 11.87 -5.48
C ALA A 17 5.68 11.25 -5.78
N LEU A 18 5.14 11.48 -6.99
CA LEU A 18 3.87 10.90 -7.42
C LEU A 18 3.93 9.38 -7.55
N VAL A 19 5.03 8.83 -8.10
CA VAL A 19 5.23 7.37 -8.18
C VAL A 19 5.36 6.74 -6.79
N MET A 20 6.07 7.37 -5.86
CA MET A 20 6.17 6.88 -4.48
C MET A 20 4.81 6.92 -3.77
N LEU A 21 4.03 7.98 -4.01
CA LEU A 21 2.68 8.11 -3.48
C LEU A 21 1.73 7.06 -4.09
N ALA A 22 1.84 6.79 -5.38
CA ALA A 22 1.08 5.75 -6.06
C ALA A 22 1.45 4.35 -5.56
N LEU A 23 2.74 4.07 -5.32
CA LEU A 23 3.19 2.82 -4.70
C LEU A 23 2.61 2.66 -3.29
N PHE A 24 2.67 3.71 -2.48
CA PHE A 24 2.10 3.70 -1.14
C PHE A 24 0.59 3.46 -1.17
N ALA A 25 -0.13 4.19 -2.04
CA ALA A 25 -1.56 3.98 -2.25
C ALA A 25 -1.87 2.56 -2.75
N GLY A 26 -1.03 2.00 -3.62
CA GLY A 26 -1.15 0.61 -4.09
C GLY A 26 -0.99 -0.40 -2.97
N VAL A 27 -0.02 -0.21 -2.07
CA VAL A 27 0.15 -1.06 -0.88
C VAL A 27 -1.06 -0.97 0.03
N VAL A 28 -1.53 0.24 0.35
CA VAL A 28 -2.74 0.44 1.17
C VAL A 28 -3.96 -0.20 0.51
N PHE A 29 -4.13 -0.04 -0.79
CA PHE A 29 -5.21 -0.65 -1.55
C PHE A 29 -5.18 -2.18 -1.46
N VAL A 30 -4.00 -2.79 -1.64
CA VAL A 30 -3.85 -4.24 -1.51
C VAL A 30 -4.14 -4.71 -0.09
N LEU A 31 -3.68 -3.97 0.92
CA LEU A 31 -3.99 -4.29 2.32
C LEU A 31 -5.50 -4.25 2.58
N VAL A 32 -6.20 -3.22 2.14
CA VAL A 32 -7.63 -3.07 2.39
C VAL A 32 -8.47 -4.06 1.56
N GLN A 33 -8.13 -4.29 0.29
CA GLN A 33 -8.95 -5.14 -0.58
C GLN A 33 -8.65 -6.63 -0.48
N TYR A 34 -7.44 -7.02 -0.09
CA TYR A 34 -7.04 -8.44 -0.07
C TYR A 34 -6.62 -8.91 1.32
N VAL A 35 -5.76 -8.16 2.01
CA VAL A 35 -5.26 -8.59 3.33
C VAL A 35 -6.37 -8.51 4.37
N TYR A 36 -7.16 -7.43 4.37
CA TYR A 36 -8.24 -7.27 5.35
C TYR A 36 -9.30 -8.37 5.23
N PRO A 37 -9.89 -8.69 4.04
CA PRO A 37 -10.82 -9.81 3.93
C PRO A 37 -10.19 -11.14 4.33
N TRP A 38 -8.93 -11.38 3.94
CA TRP A 38 -8.22 -12.60 4.35
C TRP A 38 -8.09 -12.69 5.88
N VAL A 39 -7.67 -11.62 6.56
CA VAL A 39 -7.59 -11.61 8.03
C VAL A 39 -8.98 -11.76 8.63
N TYR A 40 -9.98 -11.05 8.12
CA TYR A 40 -11.36 -11.09 8.62
C TYR A 40 -11.94 -12.51 8.60
N TYR A 41 -11.75 -13.27 7.51
CA TYR A 41 -12.26 -14.64 7.43
C TYR A 41 -11.45 -15.66 8.24
N ASN A 42 -10.17 -15.40 8.51
CA ASN A 42 -9.28 -16.37 9.16
C ASN A 42 -9.01 -16.04 10.63
N SER A 43 -9.47 -14.88 11.13
CA SER A 43 -9.25 -14.45 12.50
C SER A 43 -10.58 -14.26 13.23
N ASN A 44 -10.67 -14.81 14.44
CA ASN A 44 -11.82 -14.59 15.34
C ASN A 44 -11.71 -13.26 16.12
N TRP A 45 -10.99 -12.26 15.59
CA TRP A 45 -10.79 -10.97 16.26
C TRP A 45 -11.96 -10.01 16.05
N PHE A 46 -12.83 -10.31 15.10
CA PHE A 46 -13.95 -9.47 14.72
C PHE A 46 -15.25 -10.19 15.09
N ASP A 47 -15.75 -9.92 16.28
CA ASP A 47 -17.06 -10.39 16.71
C ASP A 47 -18.13 -9.55 16.01
N THR A 48 -18.85 -10.18 15.08
CA THR A 48 -19.93 -9.56 14.29
C THR A 48 -21.30 -10.13 14.63
N THR A 49 -21.36 -10.97 15.66
CA THR A 49 -22.62 -11.51 16.16
C THR A 49 -23.40 -10.38 16.83
N VAL A 50 -24.56 -10.04 16.26
CA VAL A 50 -25.51 -9.15 16.90
C VAL A 50 -26.41 -10.04 17.76
N GLU A 51 -26.17 -10.03 19.06
CA GLU A 51 -27.08 -10.61 20.07
C GLU A 51 -28.26 -9.67 20.33
#